data_AF-A0A8C3Y923-F1
#
_entry.id   AF-A0A8C3Y923-F1
#
_cell.length_a   1.000
_cell.length_b   1.000
_cell.length_c   1.000
_cell.angle_alpha   90.00
_cell.angle_beta   90.00
_cell.angle_gamma   90.00
#
_symmetry.space_group_name_H-M   'P 1'
#
loop_
_entity.id
_entity.type
_entity.pdbx_description
1 polymer ?
#
loop_
_entity_poly.entity_id
_entity_poly.type
_entity_poly.pdbx_seq_one_letter_code
_entity_poly.pdbx_strand_id
1 'polypeptide(L)'
;MEMPLPPEDQELRNVIDKLAQFVARNGPEFEKMTMEKQKENPKFSFLFGGDFYGYYKYKLALEQQQLLCKQSQDIEASAQIQPLPQPSLPPAAPIPAPQGTPSVEELIQQSQWNLQQQEQHLLAMRQEQVTSAVALAIEQQMQKVLEETQLDMNEFDNLLQPIIDTCTKDAISAGKNWMFSNAKSPAHCELMAGHLRNRITAEGAHFELRLHLIYLINDVLHHCQRKQARDLLAALQKVVVPIYCTSFLAVEEDKQQKIARLLQLWEKNGYFDESIIQQLQSPALGLGQYQANLITEYATVVQPVQVAFQQQIQNLKTQHEEFVSSLTQQQQQQIQIPPLENEVKSTPPPQTPTAAPASAPPSVPVTQAGTELT
;
A
#
# COMPACT_ATOMS: atom_id res chain seq x y z
N MET A 1 -1.44 -13.93 20.52
CA MET A 1 -0.01 -14.32 20.41
C MET A 1 0.82 -13.09 20.71
N GLU A 2 1.76 -13.19 21.65
CA GLU A 2 2.76 -12.14 21.94
C GLU A 2 3.52 -11.79 20.66
N MET A 3 3.64 -10.49 20.40
CA MET A 3 4.41 -9.94 19.29
C MET A 3 5.90 -10.14 19.60
N PRO A 4 6.66 -10.96 18.83
CA PRO A 4 8.06 -11.18 19.12
C PRO A 4 8.83 -9.86 18.93
N LEU A 5 9.58 -9.47 19.97
CA LEU A 5 10.33 -8.21 20.02
C LEU A 5 11.34 -8.17 18.86
N PRO A 6 11.34 -7.12 18.03
CA PRO A 6 12.36 -6.95 17.00
C PRO A 6 13.74 -6.76 17.67
N PRO A 7 14.82 -7.23 17.04
CA PRO A 7 16.16 -6.94 17.52
C PRO A 7 16.41 -5.43 17.59
N GLU A 8 17.01 -4.98 18.69
CA GLU A 8 17.39 -3.57 18.90
C GLU A 8 18.56 -3.16 17.98
N ASP A 9 19.33 -4.15 17.51
CA ASP A 9 20.38 -3.99 16.51
C ASP A 9 19.79 -3.97 15.08
N GLN A 10 19.93 -2.81 14.42
CA GLN A 10 19.44 -2.56 13.07
C GLN A 10 20.14 -3.43 12.01
N GLU A 11 21.40 -3.80 12.22
CA GLU A 11 22.12 -4.68 11.30
C GLU A 11 21.58 -6.12 11.39
N LEU A 12 21.33 -6.61 12.62
CA LEU A 12 20.74 -7.92 12.85
C LEU A 12 19.32 -8.03 12.29
N ARG A 13 18.51 -6.99 12.46
CA ARG A 13 17.17 -6.89 11.86
C ARG A 13 17.22 -6.96 10.33
N ASN A 14 18.13 -6.21 9.70
CA ASN A 14 18.29 -6.23 8.25
C ASN A 14 18.73 -7.61 7.72
N VAL A 15 19.57 -8.33 8.48
CA VAL A 15 19.98 -9.70 8.14
C VAL A 15 18.81 -10.67 8.24
N ILE A 16 18.01 -10.60 9.30
CA ILE A 16 16.83 -11.45 9.50
C ILE A 16 15.77 -11.19 8.41
N ASP A 17 15.50 -9.93 8.10
CA ASP A 17 14.52 -9.53 7.08
C ASP A 17 14.94 -10.02 5.69
N LYS A 18 16.21 -9.81 5.30
CA LYS A 18 16.75 -10.30 4.03
C LYS A 18 16.70 -11.82 3.93
N LEU A 19 17.01 -12.53 5.02
CA LEU A 19 16.97 -13.99 5.03
C LEU A 19 15.53 -14.50 4.91
N ALA A 20 14.59 -13.92 5.65
CA ALA A 20 13.17 -14.29 5.60
C ALA A 20 12.60 -14.12 4.19
N GLN A 21 12.89 -13.00 3.54
CA GLN A 21 12.46 -12.75 2.15
C GLN A 21 13.12 -13.72 1.16
N PHE A 22 14.39 -14.03 1.36
CA PHE A 22 15.12 -14.98 0.50
C PHE A 22 14.55 -16.40 0.63
N VAL A 23 14.29 -16.86 1.84
CA VAL A 23 13.72 -18.19 2.11
C VAL A 23 12.26 -18.27 1.65
N ALA A 24 11.47 -17.21 1.82
CA ALA A 24 10.11 -17.16 1.28
C ALA A 24 10.06 -17.34 -0.25
N ARG A 25 11.05 -16.79 -0.96
CA ARG A 25 11.14 -16.86 -2.43
C ARG A 25 11.73 -18.16 -2.95
N ASN A 26 12.72 -18.73 -2.27
CA ASN A 26 13.48 -19.90 -2.75
C ASN A 26 13.10 -21.21 -2.05
N GLY A 27 12.23 -21.14 -1.04
CA GLY A 27 11.74 -22.29 -0.29
C GLY A 27 12.60 -22.67 0.94
N PRO A 28 12.06 -23.57 1.79
CA PRO A 28 12.65 -23.94 3.08
C PRO A 28 13.97 -24.74 2.95
N GLU A 29 14.30 -25.26 1.76
CA GLU A 29 15.59 -25.90 1.50
C GLU A 29 16.76 -24.91 1.64
N PHE A 30 16.52 -23.65 1.29
CA PHE A 30 17.54 -22.61 1.40
C PHE A 30 17.82 -22.18 2.83
N GLU A 31 16.82 -22.27 3.71
CA GLU A 31 17.00 -22.09 5.15
C GLU A 31 18.00 -23.12 5.69
N LYS A 32 17.81 -24.40 5.36
CA LYS A 32 18.71 -25.48 5.77
C LYS A 32 20.13 -25.29 5.23
N MET A 33 20.27 -24.88 3.96
CA MET A 33 21.59 -24.63 3.37
C MET A 33 22.31 -23.43 4.02
N THR A 34 21.57 -22.39 4.39
CA THR A 34 22.12 -21.23 5.11
C THR A 34 22.54 -21.61 6.52
N MET A 35 21.76 -22.44 7.20
CA MET A 35 22.12 -23.01 8.51
C MET A 35 23.40 -23.85 8.45
N GLU A 36 23.64 -24.65 7.41
CA GLU A 36 24.87 -25.43 7.33
C GLU A 36 26.10 -24.55 7.03
N LYS A 37 25.97 -23.57 6.12
CA LYS A 37 27.09 -22.72 5.69
C LYS A 37 27.46 -21.62 6.68
N GLN A 38 26.52 -21.14 7.47
CA GLN A 38 26.72 -19.99 8.37
C GLN A 38 26.72 -20.39 9.85
N LYS A 39 26.95 -21.68 10.16
CA LYS A 39 26.94 -22.22 11.53
C LYS A 39 27.98 -21.57 12.45
N GLU A 40 29.10 -21.12 11.92
CA GLU A 40 30.16 -20.43 12.68
C GLU A 40 30.01 -18.90 12.70
N ASN A 41 28.98 -18.35 12.03
CA ASN A 41 28.78 -16.92 11.95
C ASN A 41 27.83 -16.43 13.06
N PRO A 42 28.28 -15.56 13.99
CA PRO A 42 27.45 -15.08 15.09
C PRO A 42 26.22 -14.29 14.61
N LYS A 43 26.26 -13.71 13.39
CA LYS A 43 25.11 -12.99 12.80
C LYS A 43 23.94 -13.90 12.41
N PHE A 44 24.16 -15.21 12.27
CA PHE A 44 23.11 -16.20 11.95
C PHE A 44 22.78 -17.11 13.14
N SER A 45 23.30 -16.80 14.33
CA SER A 45 23.05 -17.55 15.57
C SER A 45 21.57 -17.71 15.89
N PHE A 46 20.73 -16.74 15.48
CA PHE A 46 19.27 -16.80 15.63
C PHE A 46 18.63 -18.01 14.95
N LEU A 47 19.23 -18.58 13.90
CA LEU A 47 18.70 -19.77 13.23
C LEU A 47 18.87 -21.06 14.04
N PHE A 48 19.77 -21.08 15.04
CA PHE A 48 20.10 -22.27 15.81
C PHE A 48 19.48 -22.28 17.22
N GLY A 49 18.42 -21.49 17.43
CA GLY A 49 17.66 -21.46 18.70
C GLY A 49 17.96 -20.28 19.61
N GLY A 50 18.09 -19.07 19.05
CA GLY A 50 18.23 -17.82 19.82
C GLY A 50 16.93 -17.03 19.97
N ASP A 51 16.97 -15.95 20.76
CA ASP A 51 15.82 -15.10 21.12
C ASP A 51 15.09 -14.50 19.90
N PHE A 52 15.79 -14.35 18.76
CA PHE A 52 15.26 -13.77 17.53
C PHE A 52 14.73 -14.79 16.50
N TYR A 53 14.75 -16.09 16.82
CA TYR A 53 14.19 -17.13 15.95
C TYR A 53 12.66 -16.95 15.76
N GLY A 54 11.97 -16.52 16.82
CA GLY A 54 10.54 -16.20 16.76
C GLY A 54 10.22 -15.04 15.81
N TYR A 55 11.07 -13.99 15.81
CA TYR A 55 10.95 -12.86 14.91
C TYR A 55 11.20 -13.26 13.44
N TYR A 56 12.23 -14.08 13.20
CA TYR A 56 12.51 -14.64 11.87
C TYR A 56 11.33 -15.47 11.32
N LYS A 57 10.74 -16.38 12.13
CA LYS A 57 9.58 -17.17 11.70
C LYS A 57 8.36 -16.32 11.38
N TYR A 58 8.10 -15.29 12.19
CA TYR A 58 7.01 -14.35 11.94
C TYR A 58 7.20 -13.62 10.61
N LYS A 59 8.41 -13.12 10.35
CA LYS A 59 8.73 -12.42 9.09
C LYS A 59 8.68 -13.35 7.89
N LEU A 60 9.17 -14.58 8.01
CA LEU A 60 9.10 -15.59 6.97
C LEU A 60 7.65 -15.98 6.61
N ALA A 61 6.76 -16.07 7.61
CA ALA A 61 5.34 -16.33 7.38
C ALA A 61 4.65 -15.17 6.65
N LEU A 62 5.00 -13.93 7.01
CA LEU A 62 4.48 -12.73 6.36
C LEU A 62 4.90 -12.63 4.88
N GLU A 63 6.18 -12.90 4.59
CA GLU A 63 6.71 -12.88 3.21
C GLU A 63 6.12 -14.02 2.36
N GLN A 64 5.97 -15.23 2.92
CA GLN A 64 5.30 -16.34 2.21
C GLN A 64 3.82 -16.04 1.94
N GLN A 65 3.12 -15.40 2.87
CA GLN A 65 1.72 -15.00 2.67
C GLN A 65 1.59 -13.91 1.59
N GLN A 66 2.48 -12.92 1.57
CA GLN A 66 2.50 -11.91 0.50
C GLN A 66 2.74 -12.52 -0.88
N LEU A 67 3.65 -13.49 -1.01
CA LEU A 67 3.90 -14.18 -2.27
C LEU A 67 2.69 -15.00 -2.72
N LEU A 68 1.97 -15.64 -1.78
CA LEU A 68 0.76 -16.40 -2.08
C LEU A 68 -0.39 -15.49 -2.54
N CYS A 69 -0.60 -14.34 -1.89
CA CYS A 69 -1.60 -13.34 -2.32
C CYS A 69 -1.27 -12.74 -3.69
N LYS A 70 0.02 -12.53 -4.00
CA LYS A 70 0.47 -11.97 -5.28
C LYS A 70 0.34 -12.98 -6.42
N GLN A 71 0.47 -14.28 -6.14
CA GLN A 71 0.27 -15.35 -7.14
C GLN A 71 -1.22 -15.56 -7.47
N SER A 72 -2.14 -15.22 -6.57
CA SER A 72 -3.58 -15.20 -6.82
C SER A 72 -4.05 -14.03 -7.72
N GLN A 73 -3.25 -12.98 -7.89
CA GLN A 73 -3.60 -11.82 -8.72
C GLN A 73 -3.34 -12.03 -10.23
N ASP A 74 -2.54 -13.03 -10.64
CA ASP A 74 -2.21 -13.29 -12.06
C ASP A 74 -3.18 -14.27 -12.76
N ILE A 75 -4.00 -15.03 -12.00
CA ILE A 75 -4.91 -16.04 -12.59
C ILE A 75 -6.29 -15.45 -12.96
N GLU A 76 -6.70 -14.32 -12.37
CA GLU A 76 -8.05 -13.74 -12.60
C GLU A 76 -8.16 -12.81 -13.81
N ALA A 77 -7.06 -12.50 -14.51
CA ALA A 77 -7.07 -11.57 -15.65
C ALA A 77 -7.43 -12.21 -17.02
N SER A 78 -7.72 -13.52 -17.11
CA SER A 78 -7.95 -14.16 -18.43
C SER A 78 -9.11 -15.18 -18.55
N ALA A 79 -10.04 -15.27 -17.61
CA ALA A 79 -11.22 -16.15 -17.76
C ALA A 79 -12.53 -15.35 -17.90
N GLN A 80 -12.94 -15.11 -19.15
CA GLN A 80 -14.33 -14.81 -19.47
C GLN A 80 -15.23 -16.01 -19.12
N ILE A 81 -16.29 -15.74 -18.36
CA ILE A 81 -17.60 -16.42 -18.28
C ILE A 81 -17.59 -17.96 -18.39
N GLN A 82 -17.52 -18.63 -17.23
CA GLN A 82 -18.28 -19.88 -16.98
C GLN A 82 -18.76 -19.87 -15.52
N PRO A 83 -20.05 -20.14 -15.24
CA PRO A 83 -20.50 -20.39 -13.88
C PRO A 83 -19.98 -21.79 -13.49
N LEU A 84 -18.89 -21.84 -12.73
CA LEU A 84 -18.40 -23.09 -12.17
C LEU A 84 -19.26 -23.52 -10.97
N PRO A 85 -19.43 -24.84 -10.77
CA PRO A 85 -20.50 -25.42 -9.98
C PRO A 85 -20.19 -25.33 -8.49
N GLN A 86 -21.26 -25.21 -7.69
CA GLN A 86 -21.23 -25.44 -6.25
C GLN A 86 -20.46 -26.73 -5.93
N PRO A 87 -19.60 -26.76 -4.89
CA PRO A 87 -19.03 -28.00 -4.42
C PRO A 87 -20.16 -28.84 -3.80
N SER A 88 -20.59 -29.88 -4.51
CA SER A 88 -21.35 -30.97 -3.92
C SER A 88 -20.47 -31.67 -2.89
N LEU A 89 -20.89 -31.60 -1.62
CA LEU A 89 -20.31 -32.33 -0.50
C LEU A 89 -20.24 -33.84 -0.82
N PRO A 90 -19.09 -34.51 -0.70
CA PRO A 90 -19.04 -35.97 -0.72
C PRO A 90 -19.62 -36.54 0.60
N PRO A 91 -20.21 -37.76 0.58
CA PRO A 91 -20.79 -38.36 1.76
C PRO A 91 -19.70 -38.76 2.77
N ALA A 92 -20.01 -38.50 4.03
CA ALA A 92 -19.12 -38.61 5.19
C ALA A 92 -18.46 -40.00 5.32
N ALA A 93 -17.13 -40.02 5.38
CA ALA A 93 -16.38 -41.03 6.11
C ALA A 93 -16.22 -40.55 7.57
N PRO A 94 -16.33 -41.42 8.60
CA PRO A 94 -16.24 -41.00 9.99
C PRO A 94 -14.77 -40.71 10.35
N ILE A 95 -14.44 -39.43 10.49
CA ILE A 95 -13.17 -39.00 11.08
C ILE A 95 -13.43 -38.69 12.56
N PRO A 96 -12.55 -39.11 13.49
CA PRO A 96 -12.67 -38.79 14.92
C PRO A 96 -12.39 -37.30 15.16
N ALA A 97 -13.31 -36.59 15.81
CA ALA A 97 -13.06 -35.28 16.45
C ALA A 97 -12.23 -35.48 17.73
N PRO A 98 -11.38 -34.54 18.19
CA PRO A 98 -11.62 -33.10 18.12
C PRO A 98 -10.40 -32.21 17.77
N GLN A 99 -10.62 -31.13 17.01
CA GLN A 99 -9.96 -29.83 17.19
C GLN A 99 -10.79 -28.76 16.46
N GLY A 100 -11.11 -27.67 17.16
CA GLY A 100 -12.32 -26.84 16.99
C GLY A 100 -12.58 -26.30 15.59
N THR A 101 -13.83 -26.44 15.14
CA THR A 101 -14.40 -25.58 14.10
C THR A 101 -14.33 -24.13 14.60
N PRO A 102 -13.78 -23.18 13.82
CA PRO A 102 -13.78 -21.78 14.22
C PRO A 102 -15.23 -21.33 14.47
N SER A 103 -15.43 -20.59 15.56
CA SER A 103 -16.73 -20.02 15.88
C SER A 103 -17.20 -19.13 14.72
N VAL A 104 -18.51 -19.06 14.50
CA VAL A 104 -19.12 -18.12 13.54
C VAL A 104 -18.62 -16.69 13.77
N GLU A 105 -18.40 -16.32 15.04
CA GLU A 105 -17.83 -15.04 15.45
C GLU A 105 -16.39 -14.83 14.91
N GLU A 106 -15.55 -15.87 14.96
CA GLU A 106 -14.15 -15.80 14.49
C GLU A 106 -14.09 -15.67 12.96
N LEU A 107 -15.00 -16.34 12.25
CA LEU A 107 -15.11 -16.23 10.79
C LEU A 107 -15.59 -14.84 10.36
N ILE A 108 -16.55 -14.25 11.08
CA ILE A 108 -17.01 -12.88 10.83
C ILE A 108 -15.84 -11.91 11.06
N GLN A 109 -15.11 -12.05 12.17
CA GLN A 109 -13.98 -11.17 12.48
C GLN A 109 -12.84 -11.30 11.46
N GLN A 110 -12.54 -12.52 11.00
CA GLN A 110 -11.56 -12.73 9.93
C GLN A 110 -11.99 -12.06 8.62
N SER A 111 -13.28 -12.19 8.25
CA SER A 111 -13.84 -11.54 7.05
C SER A 111 -13.79 -10.01 7.15
N GLN A 112 -14.09 -9.44 8.31
CA GLN A 112 -13.96 -7.99 8.55
C GLN A 112 -12.53 -7.51 8.39
N TRP A 113 -11.56 -8.25 8.94
CA TRP A 113 -10.14 -7.92 8.80
C TRP A 113 -9.70 -7.96 7.34
N ASN A 114 -10.10 -8.99 6.59
CA ASN A 114 -9.81 -9.10 5.16
C ASN A 114 -10.42 -7.94 4.36
N LEU A 115 -11.68 -7.59 4.62
CA LEU A 115 -12.36 -6.45 3.98
C LEU A 115 -11.59 -5.15 4.25
N GLN A 116 -11.17 -4.93 5.50
CA GLN A 116 -10.44 -3.71 5.87
C GLN A 116 -9.10 -3.60 5.15
N GLN A 117 -8.35 -4.70 5.03
CA GLN A 117 -7.08 -4.72 4.29
C GLN A 117 -7.29 -4.44 2.80
N GLN A 118 -8.31 -5.05 2.19
CA GLN A 118 -8.62 -4.85 0.78
C GLN A 118 -9.12 -3.43 0.50
N GLU A 119 -9.98 -2.88 1.35
CA GLU A 119 -10.44 -1.48 1.27
C GLU A 119 -9.26 -0.51 1.41
N GLN A 120 -8.37 -0.72 2.38
CA GLN A 120 -7.18 0.12 2.56
C GLN A 120 -6.27 0.08 1.33
N HIS A 121 -6.06 -1.10 0.74
CA HIS A 121 -5.28 -1.25 -0.48
C HIS A 121 -5.92 -0.53 -1.67
N LEU A 122 -7.23 -0.68 -1.87
CA LEU A 122 -7.96 0.04 -2.93
C LEU A 122 -7.92 1.55 -2.74
N LEU A 123 -8.00 2.05 -1.49
CA LEU A 123 -7.86 3.47 -1.20
C LEU A 123 -6.45 3.99 -1.54
N ALA A 124 -5.41 3.21 -1.25
CA ALA A 124 -4.04 3.56 -1.63
C ALA A 124 -3.87 3.59 -3.15
N MET A 125 -4.34 2.57 -3.86
CA MET A 125 -4.33 2.52 -5.33
C MET A 125 -5.14 3.67 -5.95
N ARG A 126 -6.30 3.99 -5.37
CA ARG A 126 -7.11 5.14 -5.80
C ARG A 126 -6.30 6.41 -5.72
N GLN A 127 -5.60 6.64 -4.61
CA GLN A 127 -4.79 7.85 -4.44
C GLN A 127 -3.67 7.91 -5.48
N GLU A 128 -2.98 6.81 -5.75
CA GLU A 128 -1.93 6.73 -6.78
C GLU A 128 -2.47 6.99 -8.19
N GLN A 129 -3.59 6.37 -8.57
CA GLN A 129 -4.22 6.61 -9.87
C GLN A 129 -4.73 8.04 -10.02
N VAL A 130 -5.30 8.64 -8.96
CA VAL A 130 -5.72 10.03 -8.99
C VAL A 130 -4.52 10.95 -9.19
N THR A 131 -3.43 10.73 -8.45
CA THR A 131 -2.19 11.51 -8.60
C THR A 131 -1.63 11.38 -10.01
N SER A 132 -1.57 10.16 -10.55
CA SER A 132 -1.10 9.89 -11.92
C SER A 132 -1.98 10.56 -12.99
N ALA A 133 -3.31 10.45 -12.87
CA ALA A 133 -4.25 11.07 -13.79
C ALA A 133 -4.14 12.61 -13.80
N VAL A 134 -3.97 13.21 -12.62
CA VAL A 134 -3.73 14.66 -12.49
C VAL A 134 -2.39 15.04 -13.10
N ALA A 135 -1.32 14.28 -12.83
CA ALA A 135 0.01 14.56 -13.40
C ALA A 135 -0.02 14.52 -14.94
N LEU A 136 -0.65 13.50 -15.51
CA LEU A 136 -0.82 13.38 -16.97
C LEU A 136 -1.64 14.55 -17.55
N ALA A 137 -2.72 14.96 -16.88
CA ALA A 137 -3.54 16.08 -17.34
C ALA A 137 -2.78 17.42 -17.31
N ILE A 138 -1.96 17.64 -16.27
CA ILE A 138 -1.06 18.80 -16.18
C ILE A 138 -0.02 18.77 -17.31
N GLU A 139 0.56 17.60 -17.59
CA GLU A 139 1.54 17.42 -18.68
C GLU A 139 0.91 17.71 -20.05
N GLN A 140 -0.29 17.18 -20.32
CA GLN A 140 -1.04 17.47 -21.54
C GLN A 140 -1.36 18.95 -21.71
N GLN A 141 -1.79 19.61 -20.63
CA GLN A 141 -2.05 21.05 -20.63
C GLN A 141 -0.76 21.84 -20.92
N MET A 142 0.37 21.44 -20.32
CA MET A 142 1.67 22.07 -20.56
C MET A 142 2.14 21.88 -22.00
N GLN A 143 1.96 20.69 -22.57
CA GLN A 143 2.30 20.40 -23.96
C GLN A 143 1.46 21.26 -24.93
N LYS A 144 0.16 21.42 -24.65
CA LYS A 144 -0.70 22.33 -25.42
C LYS A 144 -0.22 23.78 -25.35
N VAL A 145 0.15 24.26 -24.16
CA VAL A 145 0.69 25.62 -24.00
C VAL A 145 2.03 25.79 -24.71
N LEU A 146 2.88 24.75 -24.72
CA LEU A 146 4.14 24.75 -25.47
C LEU A 146 3.89 24.90 -26.98
N GLU A 147 2.94 24.17 -27.53
CA GLU A 147 2.53 24.28 -28.94
C GLU A 147 1.92 25.66 -29.28
N GLU A 148 1.13 26.24 -28.38
CA GLU A 148 0.53 27.57 -28.57
C GLU A 148 1.56 28.70 -28.51
N THR A 149 2.54 28.59 -27.62
CA THR A 149 3.55 29.64 -27.39
C THR A 149 4.75 29.52 -28.33
N GLN A 150 5.04 28.32 -28.84
CA GLN A 150 6.24 28.02 -29.63
C GLN A 150 7.53 28.47 -28.93
N LEU A 151 7.53 28.44 -27.59
CA LEU A 151 8.67 28.84 -26.78
C LEU A 151 9.73 27.73 -26.78
N ASP A 152 10.98 28.06 -27.08
CA ASP A 152 12.07 27.07 -27.04
C ASP A 152 12.49 26.82 -25.60
N MET A 153 11.99 25.73 -25.03
CA MET A 153 12.31 25.32 -23.66
C MET A 153 13.77 24.86 -23.52
N ASN A 154 14.44 24.45 -24.62
CA ASN A 154 15.85 24.08 -24.56
C ASN A 154 16.73 25.31 -24.30
N GLU A 155 16.37 26.47 -24.86
CA GLU A 155 17.05 27.73 -24.56
C GLU A 155 16.97 28.03 -23.07
N PHE A 156 15.79 27.83 -22.47
CA PHE A 156 15.62 28.02 -21.03
C PHE A 156 16.44 27.02 -20.24
N ASP A 157 16.43 25.74 -20.61
CA ASP A 157 17.21 24.69 -19.93
C ASP A 157 18.72 24.99 -19.94
N ASN A 158 19.23 25.49 -21.08
CA ASN A 158 20.63 25.92 -21.20
C ASN A 158 20.98 27.09 -20.26
N LEU A 159 20.01 27.95 -19.94
CA LEU A 159 20.18 29.03 -18.96
C LEU A 159 20.01 28.55 -17.51
N LEU A 160 19.18 27.53 -17.28
CA LEU A 160 19.00 26.94 -15.96
C LEU A 160 20.21 26.13 -15.52
N GLN A 161 20.92 25.49 -16.43
CA GLN A 161 22.06 24.62 -16.07
C GLN A 161 23.18 25.37 -15.31
N PRO A 162 23.69 26.54 -15.77
CA PRO A 162 24.66 27.33 -15.00
C PRO A 162 24.14 27.81 -13.64
N ILE A 163 22.83 28.08 -13.53
CA ILE A 163 22.19 28.46 -12.27
C ILE A 163 22.24 27.29 -11.29
N ILE A 164 21.91 26.09 -11.76
CA ILE A 164 21.93 24.86 -10.97
C ILE A 164 23.37 24.55 -10.51
N ASP A 165 24.34 24.65 -11.41
CA ASP A 165 25.72 24.27 -11.12
C ASP A 165 26.46 25.28 -10.23
N THR A 166 26.20 26.57 -10.40
CA THR A 166 27.05 27.62 -9.79
C THR A 166 26.30 28.69 -9.01
N CYS A 167 24.99 28.86 -9.25
CA CYS A 167 24.15 29.87 -8.61
C CYS A 167 24.76 31.29 -8.57
N THR A 168 25.49 31.66 -9.63
CA THR A 168 26.13 32.98 -9.70
C THR A 168 25.10 34.08 -9.96
N LYS A 169 25.40 35.29 -9.50
CA LYS A 169 24.55 36.47 -9.73
C LYS A 169 24.28 36.71 -11.23
N ASP A 170 25.28 36.46 -12.07
CA ASP A 170 25.18 36.64 -13.52
C ASP A 170 24.28 35.58 -14.15
N ALA A 171 24.41 34.31 -13.73
CA ALA A 171 23.51 33.23 -14.19
C ALA A 171 22.05 33.50 -13.78
N ILE A 172 21.81 33.89 -12.52
CA ILE A 172 20.47 34.28 -12.04
C ILE A 172 19.92 35.46 -12.84
N SER A 173 20.76 36.47 -13.09
CA SER A 173 20.37 37.64 -13.87
C SER A 173 20.04 37.29 -15.33
N ALA A 174 20.80 36.39 -15.95
CA ALA A 174 20.55 35.90 -17.30
C ALA A 174 19.21 35.16 -17.38
N GLY A 175 18.96 34.22 -16.46
CA GLY A 175 17.68 33.48 -16.38
C GLY A 175 16.48 34.41 -16.18
N LYS A 176 16.57 35.36 -15.25
CA LYS A 176 15.52 36.39 -15.06
C LYS A 176 15.30 37.18 -16.35
N ASN A 177 16.35 37.72 -16.95
CA ASN A 177 16.23 38.59 -18.13
C ASN A 177 15.59 37.83 -19.31
N TRP A 178 15.91 36.55 -19.46
CA TRP A 178 15.26 35.68 -20.44
C TRP A 178 13.77 35.52 -20.14
N MET A 179 13.39 35.24 -18.89
CA MET A 179 11.96 35.11 -18.51
C MET A 179 11.18 36.39 -18.79
N PHE A 180 11.74 37.56 -18.47
CA PHE A 180 11.08 38.84 -18.76
C PHE A 180 10.99 39.14 -20.27
N SER A 181 12.00 38.77 -21.05
CA SER A 181 11.99 38.93 -22.51
C SER A 181 10.96 38.04 -23.20
N ASN A 182 10.67 36.86 -22.61
CA ASN A 182 9.78 35.86 -23.16
C ASN A 182 8.37 35.85 -22.53
N ALA A 183 8.12 36.66 -21.50
CA ALA A 183 6.80 36.89 -20.89
C ALA A 183 5.86 37.72 -21.81
N LYS A 184 5.60 37.22 -23.02
CA LYS A 184 4.81 37.91 -24.06
C LYS A 184 3.30 37.77 -23.87
N SER A 185 2.87 36.71 -23.19
CA SER A 185 1.46 36.46 -22.86
C SER A 185 1.34 35.67 -21.55
N PRO A 186 0.13 35.57 -20.96
CA PRO A 186 -0.10 34.73 -19.78
C PRO A 186 0.33 33.27 -20.00
N ALA A 187 0.06 32.72 -21.19
CA ALA A 187 0.46 31.37 -21.57
C ALA A 187 1.99 31.15 -21.52
N HIS A 188 2.78 32.13 -21.98
CA HIS A 188 4.25 32.06 -21.86
C HIS A 188 4.68 32.06 -20.40
N CYS A 189 4.05 32.88 -19.56
CA CYS A 189 4.35 32.96 -18.14
C CYS A 189 4.04 31.64 -17.42
N GLU A 190 2.89 31.05 -17.70
CA GLU A 190 2.46 29.77 -17.14
C GLU A 190 3.38 28.62 -17.56
N LEU A 191 3.82 28.60 -18.83
CA LEU A 191 4.76 27.60 -19.32
C LEU A 191 6.11 27.69 -18.60
N MET A 192 6.70 28.89 -18.51
CA MET A 192 7.99 29.08 -17.82
C MET A 192 7.90 28.74 -16.33
N ALA A 193 6.84 29.18 -15.65
CA ALA A 193 6.62 28.89 -14.23
C ALA A 193 6.35 27.39 -13.98
N GLY A 194 5.55 26.75 -14.84
CA GLY A 194 5.26 25.32 -14.80
C GLY A 194 6.50 24.46 -15.05
N HIS A 195 7.39 24.89 -15.95
CA HIS A 195 8.67 24.22 -16.20
C HIS A 195 9.58 24.25 -14.97
N LEU A 196 9.71 25.43 -14.33
CA LEU A 196 10.46 25.56 -13.07
C LEU A 196 9.88 24.66 -11.98
N ARG A 197 8.54 24.62 -11.84
CA ARG A 197 7.87 23.72 -10.90
C ARG A 197 8.27 22.27 -11.15
N ASN A 198 8.11 21.77 -12.37
CA ASN A 198 8.39 20.37 -12.71
C ASN A 198 9.86 19.99 -12.43
N ARG A 199 10.81 20.89 -12.74
CA ARG A 199 12.24 20.69 -12.46
C ARG A 199 12.52 20.59 -10.95
N ILE A 200 11.86 21.42 -10.13
CA ILE A 200 12.11 21.48 -8.68
C ILE A 200 11.39 20.34 -7.95
N THR A 201 10.16 20.01 -8.34
CA THR A 201 9.33 19.00 -7.67
C THR A 201 9.58 17.57 -8.15
N ALA A 202 10.48 17.36 -9.11
CA ALA A 202 10.87 16.03 -9.55
C ALA A 202 11.46 15.19 -8.40
N GLU A 203 11.15 13.89 -8.38
CA GLU A 203 11.60 12.95 -7.34
C GLU A 203 13.14 12.88 -7.25
N GLY A 204 13.84 13.01 -8.38
CA GLY A 204 15.31 13.00 -8.46
C GLY A 204 15.99 14.36 -8.24
N ALA A 205 15.24 15.43 -7.96
CA ALA A 205 15.82 16.77 -7.78
C ALA A 205 16.63 16.86 -6.48
N HIS A 206 17.94 17.10 -6.59
CA HIS A 206 18.83 17.30 -5.45
C HIS A 206 18.65 18.70 -4.83
N PHE A 207 19.13 18.87 -3.59
CA PHE A 207 18.87 20.08 -2.79
C PHE A 207 19.37 21.37 -3.45
N GLU A 208 20.59 21.37 -3.99
CA GLU A 208 21.23 22.55 -4.60
C GLU A 208 20.41 23.04 -5.80
N LEU A 209 19.98 22.14 -6.70
CA LEU A 209 19.06 22.46 -7.79
C LEU A 209 17.79 23.15 -7.28
N ARG A 210 17.13 22.58 -6.26
CA ARG A 210 15.90 23.17 -5.71
C ARG A 210 16.15 24.57 -5.17
N LEU A 211 17.18 24.72 -4.34
CA LEU A 211 17.52 25.99 -3.71
C LEU A 211 17.90 27.07 -4.74
N HIS A 212 18.76 26.73 -5.70
CA HIS A 212 19.24 27.67 -6.71
C HIS A 212 18.12 28.15 -7.64
N LEU A 213 17.21 27.25 -8.05
CA LEU A 213 16.05 27.64 -8.84
C LEU A 213 15.03 28.45 -8.02
N ILE A 214 14.88 28.21 -6.72
CA ILE A 214 14.07 29.08 -5.86
C ILE A 214 14.70 30.48 -5.73
N TYR A 215 16.03 30.60 -5.72
CA TYR A 215 16.68 31.92 -5.77
C TYR A 215 16.41 32.67 -7.08
N LEU A 216 16.36 31.97 -8.21
CA LEU A 216 15.91 32.55 -9.48
C LEU A 216 14.46 33.06 -9.35
N ILE A 217 13.54 32.23 -8.84
CA ILE A 217 12.13 32.61 -8.65
C ILE A 217 12.02 33.84 -7.76
N ASN A 218 12.80 33.91 -6.66
CA ASN A 218 12.83 35.06 -5.77
C ASN A 218 13.26 36.35 -6.50
N ASP A 219 14.32 36.29 -7.31
CA ASP A 219 14.77 37.46 -8.08
C ASP A 219 13.72 37.89 -9.11
N VAL A 220 13.05 36.93 -9.76
CA VAL A 220 11.96 37.21 -10.71
C VAL A 220 10.76 37.83 -10.01
N LEU A 221 10.31 37.29 -8.86
CA LEU A 221 9.21 37.83 -8.05
C LEU A 221 9.45 39.29 -7.66
N HIS A 222 10.64 39.60 -7.15
CA HIS A 222 11.03 40.95 -6.79
C HIS A 222 10.89 41.92 -7.99
N HIS A 223 11.34 41.49 -9.17
CA HIS A 223 11.26 42.30 -10.37
C HIS A 223 9.84 42.37 -10.95
N CYS A 224 9.01 41.33 -10.78
CA CYS A 224 7.61 41.36 -11.21
C CYS A 224 6.85 42.46 -10.48
N GLN A 225 7.04 42.59 -9.16
CA GLN A 225 6.42 43.65 -8.38
C GLN A 225 6.92 45.04 -8.79
N ARG A 226 8.24 45.21 -8.99
CA ARG A 226 8.83 46.50 -9.40
C ARG A 226 8.44 46.93 -10.80
N LYS A 227 8.39 46.00 -11.76
CA LYS A 227 8.04 46.26 -13.17
C LYS A 227 6.54 46.12 -13.46
N GLN A 228 5.73 45.79 -12.46
CA GLN A 228 4.29 45.54 -12.60
C GLN A 228 3.95 44.44 -13.63
N ALA A 229 4.79 43.39 -13.71
CA ALA A 229 4.56 42.23 -14.57
C ALA A 229 3.52 41.29 -13.93
N ARG A 230 2.24 41.63 -14.09
CA ARG A 230 1.11 40.96 -13.42
C ARG A 230 0.94 39.50 -13.86
N ASP A 231 1.07 39.23 -15.15
CA ASP A 231 0.88 37.86 -15.68
C ASP A 231 1.97 36.90 -15.19
N LEU A 232 3.23 37.37 -15.18
CA LEU A 232 4.34 36.58 -14.67
C LEU A 232 4.25 36.38 -13.15
N LEU A 233 3.83 37.40 -12.40
CA LEU A 233 3.56 37.27 -10.97
C LEU A 233 2.45 36.23 -10.72
N ALA A 234 1.34 36.30 -11.43
CA ALA A 234 0.22 35.37 -11.29
C ALA A 234 0.64 33.92 -11.61
N ALA A 235 1.43 33.72 -12.67
CA ALA A 235 1.97 32.40 -13.00
C ALA A 235 2.89 31.84 -11.90
N LEU A 236 3.75 32.68 -11.30
CA LEU A 236 4.62 32.28 -10.19
C LEU A 236 3.83 31.98 -8.91
N GLN A 237 2.75 32.72 -8.64
CA GLN A 237 1.85 32.46 -7.50
C GLN A 237 1.19 31.09 -7.57
N LYS A 238 0.83 30.61 -8.78
CA LYS A 238 0.24 29.27 -8.97
C LYS A 238 1.20 28.11 -8.64
N VAL A 239 2.51 28.35 -8.70
CA VAL A 239 3.52 27.30 -8.54
C VAL A 239 4.35 27.41 -7.26
N VAL A 240 4.26 28.52 -6.53
CA VAL A 240 5.10 28.74 -5.33
C VAL A 240 4.85 27.72 -4.22
N VAL A 241 3.58 27.36 -3.97
CA VAL A 241 3.21 26.41 -2.92
C VAL A 241 3.83 25.03 -3.16
N PRO A 242 3.60 24.34 -4.31
CA PRO A 242 4.23 23.05 -4.53
C PRO A 242 5.75 23.12 -4.57
N ILE A 243 6.34 24.21 -5.09
CA ILE A 243 7.80 24.41 -5.14
C ILE A 243 8.39 24.48 -3.73
N TYR A 244 7.88 25.38 -2.91
CA TYR A 244 8.40 25.62 -1.57
C TYR A 244 8.16 24.41 -0.67
N CYS A 245 6.92 23.92 -0.60
CA CYS A 245 6.55 22.88 0.34
C CYS A 245 7.22 21.54 0.02
N THR A 246 7.32 21.16 -1.26
CA THR A 246 8.07 19.95 -1.68
C THR A 246 9.54 20.09 -1.34
N SER A 247 10.14 21.25 -1.62
CA SER A 247 11.56 21.49 -1.33
C SER A 247 11.86 21.48 0.16
N PHE A 248 10.95 22.00 0.99
CA PHE A 248 11.09 22.03 2.44
C PHE A 248 10.94 20.63 3.05
N LEU A 249 9.93 19.86 2.63
CA LEU A 249 9.65 18.53 3.18
C LEU A 249 10.67 17.47 2.74
N ALA A 250 11.35 17.68 1.62
CA ALA A 250 12.31 16.73 1.08
C ALA A 250 13.72 16.87 1.67
N VAL A 251 13.93 17.73 2.67
CA VAL A 251 15.24 17.93 3.31
C VAL A 251 15.16 17.95 4.84
N GLU A 252 16.29 17.67 5.48
CA GLU A 252 16.48 17.68 6.93
C GLU A 252 16.58 19.11 7.50
N GLU A 253 16.45 19.24 8.82
CA GLU A 253 16.29 20.51 9.55
C GLU A 253 17.37 21.57 9.25
N ASP A 254 18.64 21.17 9.14
CA ASP A 254 19.74 22.10 8.83
C ASP A 254 19.58 22.79 7.46
N LYS A 255 19.07 22.05 6.47
CA LYS A 255 18.81 22.56 5.12
C LYS A 255 17.48 23.31 5.06
N GLN A 256 16.49 22.91 5.85
CA GLN A 256 15.20 23.60 5.96
C GLN A 256 15.35 25.06 6.36
N GLN A 257 16.30 25.39 7.25
CA GLN A 257 16.54 26.80 7.64
C GLN A 257 16.87 27.71 6.45
N LYS A 258 17.60 27.22 5.43
CA LYS A 258 17.90 28.01 4.23
C LYS A 258 16.65 28.32 3.42
N ILE A 259 15.74 27.35 3.33
CA ILE A 259 14.45 27.49 2.64
C ILE A 259 13.52 28.39 3.46
N ALA A 260 13.45 28.22 4.78
CA ALA A 260 12.62 29.01 5.69
C ALA A 260 12.96 30.52 5.65
N ARG A 261 14.23 30.88 5.48
CA ARG A 261 14.65 32.29 5.31
C ARG A 261 14.02 32.95 4.08
N LEU A 262 13.73 32.18 3.02
CA LEU A 262 13.05 32.71 1.83
C LEU A 262 11.60 33.02 2.13
N LEU A 263 10.91 32.19 2.92
CA LEU A 263 9.54 32.47 3.35
C LEU A 263 9.47 33.77 4.16
N GLN A 264 10.37 33.97 5.11
CA GLN A 264 10.46 35.21 5.89
C GLN A 264 10.68 36.44 4.99
N LEU A 265 11.50 36.30 3.94
CA LEU A 265 11.74 37.36 2.96
C LEU A 265 10.46 37.67 2.17
N TRP A 266 9.73 36.65 1.74
CA TRP A 266 8.49 36.80 0.96
C TRP A 266 7.36 37.42 1.76
N GLU A 267 7.21 37.04 3.04
CA GLU A 267 6.27 37.62 3.98
C GLU A 267 6.57 39.11 4.21
N LYS A 268 7.84 39.43 4.51
CA LYS A 268 8.27 40.82 4.73
C LYS A 268 8.05 41.72 3.51
N ASN A 269 8.27 41.20 2.31
CA ASN A 269 8.17 41.98 1.08
C ASN A 269 6.75 42.01 0.48
N GLY A 270 5.82 41.21 1.02
CA GLY A 270 4.42 41.18 0.59
C GLY A 270 4.24 40.72 -0.86
N TYR A 271 5.01 39.71 -1.31
CA TYR A 271 4.86 39.15 -2.67
C TYR A 271 3.61 38.29 -2.84
N PHE A 272 3.11 37.75 -1.73
CA PHE A 272 1.99 36.82 -1.67
C PHE A 272 0.94 37.33 -0.70
N ASP A 273 -0.31 36.96 -0.94
CA ASP A 273 -1.42 37.19 -0.04
C ASP A 273 -1.36 36.25 1.18
N GLU A 274 -2.14 36.58 2.20
CA GLU A 274 -2.14 35.87 3.49
C GLU A 274 -2.51 34.39 3.33
N SER A 275 -3.36 34.03 2.36
CA SER A 275 -3.74 32.64 2.12
C SER A 275 -2.56 31.80 1.62
N ILE A 276 -1.78 32.32 0.66
CA ILE A 276 -0.57 31.64 0.18
C ILE A 276 0.47 31.57 1.32
N ILE A 277 0.69 32.65 2.06
CA ILE A 277 1.65 32.63 3.18
C ILE A 277 1.28 31.57 4.23
N GLN A 278 0.01 31.44 4.58
CA GLN A 278 -0.47 30.42 5.51
C GLN A 278 -0.18 28.99 5.01
N GLN A 279 -0.36 28.74 3.72
CA GLN A 279 -0.01 27.45 3.10
C GLN A 279 1.50 27.17 3.18
N LEU A 280 2.34 28.18 2.95
CA LEU A 280 3.79 28.05 3.01
C LEU A 280 4.30 27.86 4.46
N GLN A 281 3.63 28.45 5.45
CA GLN A 281 3.96 28.27 6.87
C GLN A 281 3.67 26.85 7.37
N SER A 282 2.75 26.12 6.73
CA SER A 282 2.42 24.73 7.06
C SER A 282 2.62 23.81 5.85
N PRO A 283 3.87 23.42 5.50
CA PRO A 283 4.18 22.77 4.23
C PRO A 283 3.36 21.53 3.89
N ALA A 284 3.14 20.63 4.86
CA ALA A 284 2.35 19.42 4.65
C ALA A 284 0.87 19.73 4.35
N LEU A 285 0.29 20.69 5.09
CA LEU A 285 -1.08 21.13 4.86
C LEU A 285 -1.21 21.88 3.53
N GLY A 286 -0.25 22.75 3.21
CA GLY A 286 -0.20 23.50 1.96
C GLY A 286 -0.15 22.57 0.74
N LEU A 287 0.66 21.50 0.77
CA LEU A 287 0.63 20.49 -0.29
C LEU A 287 -0.71 19.76 -0.36
N GLY A 288 -1.30 19.40 0.79
CA GLY A 288 -2.62 18.77 0.81
C GLY A 288 -3.71 19.64 0.16
N GLN A 289 -3.72 20.94 0.47
CA GLN A 289 -4.65 21.90 -0.13
C GLN A 289 -4.38 22.10 -1.63
N TYR A 290 -3.11 22.20 -2.02
CA TYR A 290 -2.72 22.27 -3.43
C TYR A 290 -3.21 21.04 -4.21
N GLN A 291 -3.01 19.83 -3.66
CA GLN A 291 -3.49 18.59 -4.26
C GLN A 291 -5.02 18.57 -4.38
N ALA A 292 -5.74 19.05 -3.37
CA ALA A 292 -7.20 19.14 -3.40
C ALA A 292 -7.70 20.12 -4.49
N ASN A 293 -7.02 21.26 -4.65
CA ASN A 293 -7.31 22.22 -5.70
C ASN A 293 -7.08 21.61 -7.09
N LEU A 294 -5.96 20.90 -7.29
CA LEU A 294 -5.71 20.19 -8.54
C LEU A 294 -6.78 19.13 -8.84
N ILE A 295 -7.20 18.34 -7.83
CA ILE A 295 -8.28 17.36 -7.98
C ILE A 295 -9.58 18.03 -8.44
N THR A 296 -9.85 19.23 -7.94
CA THR A 296 -11.04 20.01 -8.32
C THR A 296 -10.91 20.60 -9.72
N GLU A 297 -9.76 21.16 -10.06
CA GLU A 297 -9.45 21.74 -11.37
C GLU A 297 -9.51 20.68 -12.49
N TYR A 298 -8.96 19.49 -12.23
CA TYR A 298 -8.91 18.36 -13.15
C TYR A 298 -10.00 17.32 -12.85
N ALA A 299 -11.15 17.75 -12.31
CA ALA A 299 -12.23 16.85 -11.91
C ALA A 299 -12.74 15.97 -13.07
N THR A 300 -12.71 16.46 -14.31
CA THR A 300 -13.16 15.71 -15.49
C THR A 300 -12.39 14.40 -15.72
N VAL A 301 -11.09 14.37 -15.40
CA VAL A 301 -10.27 13.16 -15.49
C VAL A 301 -10.21 12.38 -14.18
N VAL A 302 -10.38 13.07 -13.04
CA VAL A 302 -10.33 12.44 -11.71
C VAL A 302 -11.62 11.70 -11.34
N GLN A 303 -12.79 12.27 -11.67
CA GLN A 303 -14.09 11.70 -11.28
C GLN A 303 -14.31 10.26 -11.78
N PRO A 304 -14.02 9.91 -13.05
CA PRO A 304 -14.15 8.53 -13.52
C PRO A 304 -13.33 7.53 -12.69
N VAL A 305 -12.09 7.89 -12.33
CA VAL A 305 -11.21 7.09 -11.49
C VAL A 305 -11.83 6.92 -10.10
N GLN A 306 -12.28 8.01 -9.47
CA GLN A 306 -12.88 7.95 -8.14
C GLN A 306 -14.15 7.10 -8.09
N VAL A 307 -15.02 7.21 -9.09
CA VAL A 307 -16.26 6.43 -9.19
C VAL A 307 -15.95 4.94 -9.38
N ALA A 308 -14.98 4.59 -10.23
CA ALA A 308 -14.60 3.20 -10.46
C ALA A 308 -14.13 2.51 -9.15
N PHE A 309 -13.24 3.16 -8.39
CA PHE A 309 -12.80 2.62 -7.09
C PHE A 309 -13.92 2.62 -6.04
N GLN A 310 -14.79 3.63 -6.04
CA GLN A 310 -15.93 3.65 -5.13
C GLN A 310 -16.87 2.46 -5.37
N GLN A 311 -17.13 2.12 -6.63
CA GLN A 311 -17.93 0.94 -6.99
C GLN A 311 -17.25 -0.37 -6.56
N GLN A 312 -15.94 -0.49 -6.75
CA GLN A 312 -15.19 -1.66 -6.29
C GLN A 312 -15.26 -1.83 -4.77
N ILE A 313 -15.04 -0.76 -4.00
CA ILE A 313 -15.14 -0.79 -2.54
C ILE A 313 -16.58 -1.15 -2.12
N GLN A 314 -17.59 -0.60 -2.78
CA GLN A 314 -18.98 -0.91 -2.47
C GLN A 314 -19.30 -2.40 -2.72
N ASN A 315 -18.83 -2.97 -3.83
CA ASN A 315 -19.02 -4.38 -4.14
C ASN A 315 -18.39 -5.28 -3.06
N LEU A 316 -17.19 -4.94 -2.57
CA LEU A 316 -16.53 -5.68 -1.49
C LEU A 316 -17.33 -5.63 -0.18
N LYS A 317 -17.87 -4.46 0.17
CA LYS A 317 -18.72 -4.30 1.35
C LYS A 317 -19.98 -5.14 1.24
N THR A 318 -20.63 -5.14 0.08
CA THR A 318 -21.81 -5.97 -0.16
C THR A 318 -21.50 -7.46 -0.07
N GLN A 319 -20.38 -7.93 -0.64
CA GLN A 319 -19.94 -9.33 -0.50
C GLN A 319 -19.70 -9.72 0.96
N HIS A 320 -19.11 -8.82 1.76
CA HIS A 320 -18.94 -9.04 3.19
C HIS A 320 -20.27 -9.11 3.94
N GLU A 321 -21.20 -8.20 3.67
CA GLU A 321 -22.53 -8.19 4.27
C GLU A 321 -23.31 -9.48 3.96
N GLU A 322 -23.26 -9.95 2.70
CA GLU A 322 -23.86 -11.22 2.28
C GLU A 322 -23.23 -12.42 3.00
N PHE A 323 -21.91 -12.44 3.13
CA PHE A 323 -21.18 -13.46 3.87
C PHE A 323 -21.60 -13.50 5.36
N VAL A 324 -21.62 -12.35 6.04
CA VAL A 324 -22.04 -12.25 7.45
C VAL A 324 -23.48 -12.67 7.63
N SER A 325 -24.38 -12.25 6.74
CA SER A 325 -25.79 -12.64 6.75
C SER A 325 -25.96 -14.16 6.63
N SER A 326 -25.22 -14.79 5.70
CA SER A 326 -25.27 -16.24 5.49
C SER A 326 -24.81 -17.02 6.73
N LEU A 327 -23.72 -16.58 7.37
CA LEU A 327 -23.19 -17.20 8.58
C LEU A 327 -24.15 -17.04 9.78
N THR A 328 -24.74 -15.85 9.93
CA THR A 328 -25.70 -15.57 11.00
C THR A 328 -26.97 -16.40 10.85
N GLN A 329 -27.47 -16.55 9.62
CA GLN A 329 -28.63 -17.39 9.32
C GLN A 329 -28.33 -18.88 9.59
N GLN A 330 -27.13 -19.35 9.26
CA GLN A 330 -26.70 -20.71 9.56
C GLN A 330 -26.62 -20.97 11.08
N GLN A 331 -26.14 -19.98 11.85
CA GLN A 331 -26.10 -20.06 13.32
C GLN A 331 -27.51 -20.12 13.93
N GLN A 332 -28.45 -19.30 13.45
CA GLN A 332 -29.85 -19.33 13.91
C GLN A 332 -30.56 -20.66 13.61
N GLN A 333 -30.28 -21.27 12.45
CA GLN A 333 -30.83 -22.59 12.12
C GLN A 333 -30.29 -23.70 13.02
N GLN A 334 -29.03 -23.62 13.46
CA GLN A 334 -28.47 -24.57 14.44
C GLN A 334 -29.08 -24.41 15.85
N ILE A 335 -29.51 -23.21 16.23
CA ILE A 335 -30.11 -22.92 17.54
C ILE A 335 -31.59 -23.36 17.61
N GLN A 336 -32.29 -23.50 16.47
CA GLN A 336 -33.71 -23.90 16.41
C GLN A 336 -33.97 -25.42 16.35
N ILE A 337 -32.94 -26.26 16.35
CA ILE A 337 -33.12 -27.71 16.49
C ILE A 337 -33.39 -28.01 17.98
N PRO A 338 -34.58 -28.48 18.39
CA PRO A 338 -34.82 -28.83 19.80
C PRO A 338 -33.87 -29.95 20.20
N PRO A 339 -33.38 -29.99 21.46
CA PRO A 339 -32.81 -31.23 21.97
C PRO A 339 -33.92 -32.28 21.89
N LEU A 340 -33.72 -33.37 21.15
CA LEU A 340 -34.53 -34.56 21.38
C LEU A 340 -34.28 -34.94 22.84
N GLU A 341 -35.24 -34.63 23.72
CA GLU A 341 -35.35 -35.23 25.03
C GLU A 341 -35.37 -36.74 24.83
N ASN A 342 -34.27 -37.41 25.19
CA ASN A 342 -34.27 -38.83 25.45
C ASN A 342 -35.18 -39.06 26.66
N GLU A 343 -36.48 -39.21 26.41
CA GLU A 343 -37.46 -39.68 27.37
C GLU A 343 -37.12 -41.15 27.69
N VAL A 344 -36.23 -41.35 28.68
CA VAL A 344 -35.96 -42.67 29.28
C VAL A 344 -37.21 -43.07 30.06
N LYS A 345 -38.19 -43.62 29.35
CA LYS A 345 -39.39 -44.21 29.94
C LYS A 345 -38.99 -45.46 30.70
N SER A 346 -38.92 -45.31 32.02
CA SER A 346 -38.68 -46.39 32.97
C SER A 346 -39.88 -47.34 32.97
N THR A 347 -39.69 -48.58 32.53
CA THR A 347 -40.56 -49.73 32.82
C THR A 347 -39.71 -50.86 33.42
N PRO A 348 -40.13 -51.48 34.55
CA PRO A 348 -39.35 -52.50 35.26
C PRO A 348 -39.46 -53.90 34.59
N PRO A 349 -38.55 -54.84 34.90
CA PRO A 349 -38.26 -56.01 34.05
C PRO A 349 -39.16 -57.22 34.33
N PRO A 350 -39.41 -58.13 33.35
CA PRO A 350 -39.85 -59.48 33.62
C PRO A 350 -38.67 -60.38 34.00
N GLN A 351 -38.90 -61.20 35.02
CA GLN A 351 -37.98 -62.12 35.69
C GLN A 351 -37.41 -63.21 34.76
N THR A 352 -36.16 -63.59 34.98
CA THR A 352 -35.61 -64.90 34.57
C THR A 352 -35.46 -65.80 35.81
N PRO A 353 -35.87 -67.09 35.76
CA PRO A 353 -35.58 -68.03 36.84
C PRO A 353 -34.17 -68.64 36.68
N THR A 354 -33.39 -68.46 37.75
CA THR A 354 -32.46 -69.38 38.42
C THR A 354 -31.82 -70.54 37.63
N ALA A 355 -30.49 -70.55 37.59
CA ALA A 355 -29.65 -71.67 37.18
C ALA A 355 -29.28 -72.61 38.36
N ALA A 356 -29.11 -73.91 38.08
CA ALA A 356 -28.00 -74.81 38.50
C ALA A 356 -28.44 -76.31 38.42
N PRO A 357 -27.51 -77.32 38.47
CA PRO A 357 -26.36 -77.53 37.57
C PRO A 357 -26.16 -79.01 37.14
N ALA A 358 -25.10 -79.25 36.35
CA ALA A 358 -24.31 -80.49 36.17
C ALA A 358 -24.72 -81.53 35.09
N SER A 359 -23.84 -81.71 34.09
CA SER A 359 -23.11 -82.96 33.78
C SER A 359 -22.30 -82.83 32.47
N ALA A 360 -21.17 -83.54 32.39
CA ALA A 360 -20.14 -83.44 31.35
C ALA A 360 -20.35 -84.45 30.18
N PRO A 361 -19.38 -84.64 29.26
CA PRO A 361 -19.43 -84.41 27.81
C PRO A 361 -19.77 -85.68 26.97
N PRO A 362 -19.77 -85.60 25.61
CA PRO A 362 -18.70 -86.33 24.89
C PRO A 362 -18.22 -85.73 23.53
N SER A 363 -16.95 -86.02 23.24
CA SER A 363 -16.32 -86.55 22.01
C SER A 363 -16.52 -85.96 20.59
N VAL A 364 -15.37 -85.75 19.94
CA VAL A 364 -15.05 -85.44 18.51
C VAL A 364 -15.47 -86.58 17.54
N PRO A 365 -15.59 -86.35 16.20
CA PRO A 365 -14.41 -86.37 15.30
C PRO A 365 -14.43 -85.49 14.02
N VAL A 366 -13.22 -84.97 13.69
CA VAL A 366 -12.49 -84.92 12.39
C VAL A 366 -13.27 -85.03 11.06
N THR A 367 -13.04 -84.06 10.15
CA THR A 367 -12.67 -84.37 8.74
C THR A 367 -11.85 -83.25 8.10
N GLN A 368 -10.62 -83.59 7.70
CA GLN A 368 -9.74 -82.87 6.78
C GLN A 368 -10.09 -83.21 5.32
N ALA A 369 -9.85 -82.28 4.39
CA ALA A 369 -9.21 -82.46 3.07
C ALA A 369 -9.52 -81.21 2.22
N GLY A 370 -8.60 -80.59 1.48
CA GLY A 370 -7.21 -80.89 1.19
C GLY A 370 -6.62 -79.71 0.41
N THR A 371 -5.30 -79.56 0.46
CA THR A 371 -4.57 -78.65 -0.43
C THR A 371 -3.22 -79.30 -0.69
N GLU A 372 -3.12 -80.00 -1.83
CA GLU A 372 -1.87 -80.37 -2.48
C GLU A 372 -1.44 -79.18 -3.36
N LEU A 373 -0.26 -78.62 -3.08
CA LEU A 373 1.01 -78.81 -3.80
C LEU A 373 0.97 -78.26 -5.23
N THR A 374 1.68 -77.15 -5.47
CA THR A 374 3.04 -77.18 -6.04
C THR A 374 3.80 -75.93 -5.62
#